data_AF-A0A7C1EU26-F1
#
_entry.id   AF-A0A7C1EU26-F1
#
_cell.length_a   1.000
_cell.length_b   1.000
_cell.length_c   1.000
_cell.angle_alpha   90.00
_cell.angle_beta   90.00
_cell.angle_gamma   90.00
#
_symmetry.space_group_name_H-M   'P 1'
#
loop_
_entity.id
_entity.type
_entity.pdbx_description
1 polymer ?
#
loop_
_entity_poly.entity_id
_entity_poly.type
_entity_poly.pdbx_seq_one_letter_code
_entity_poly.pdbx_strand_id
1 'polypeptide(L)'
;WVDVTDWDAKSLAVELQKRGAKEVIYTDISKDGMRTGPNLDATVELAKSLSIPVIASGGISTEEDIISILPYEQYGVKGVIVGRAIYEGTVNLKSTIKKLKELSY
;
A
#
# COMPACT_ATOMS: atom_id res chain seq x y z
N TRP A 1 -0.40 17.70 4.33
CA TRP A 1 -0.55 17.64 5.80
C TRP A 1 0.05 18.89 6.39
N VAL A 2 -0.66 19.53 7.33
CA VAL A 2 -0.29 20.85 7.88
C VAL A 2 0.46 20.73 9.21
N ASP A 3 0.23 19.65 9.96
CA ASP A 3 0.84 19.41 11.28
C ASP A 3 1.67 18.12 11.30
N VAL A 4 2.81 18.16 11.96
CA VAL A 4 3.71 17.01 12.18
C VAL A 4 3.53 16.52 13.61
N THR A 5 3.36 15.21 13.79
CA THR A 5 3.29 14.56 15.10
C THR A 5 4.64 13.98 15.48
N ASP A 6 4.90 13.82 16.79
CA ASP A 6 6.09 13.11 17.29
C ASP A 6 6.05 11.59 17.08
N TRP A 7 4.95 11.06 16.53
CA TRP A 7 4.79 9.64 16.25
C TRP A 7 5.38 9.28 14.90
N ASP A 8 6.25 8.27 14.88
CA ASP A 8 6.55 7.54 13.65
C ASP A 8 5.36 6.62 13.28
N ALA A 9 5.16 6.41 11.97
CA ALA A 9 4.02 5.67 11.45
C ALA A 9 3.93 4.23 11.98
N LYS A 10 5.09 3.58 12.21
CA LYS A 10 5.16 2.21 12.70
C LYS A 10 4.72 2.12 14.15
N SER A 11 5.25 2.97 15.02
CA SER A 11 4.86 3.01 16.44
C SER A 11 3.38 3.34 16.60
N LEU A 12 2.85 4.27 15.79
CA LEU A 12 1.42 4.59 15.79
C LEU A 12 0.57 3.38 15.39
N ALA A 13 0.93 2.69 14.31
CA ALA A 13 0.18 1.52 13.84
C ALA A 13 0.17 0.38 14.86
N VAL A 14 1.30 0.11 15.51
CA VAL A 14 1.41 -0.89 16.59
C VAL A 14 0.51 -0.52 17.76
N GLU A 15 0.47 0.75 18.15
CA GLU A 15 -0.41 1.22 19.23
C GLU A 15 -1.89 1.11 18.85
N LEU A 16 -2.27 1.49 17.62
CA LEU A 16 -3.64 1.37 17.14
C LEU A 16 -4.11 -0.08 17.05
N GLN A 17 -3.22 -1.00 16.66
CA GLN A 17 -3.52 -2.44 16.68
C GLN A 17 -3.87 -2.90 18.10
N LYS A 18 -3.10 -2.49 19.13
CA LYS A 18 -3.39 -2.82 20.53
C LYS A 18 -4.74 -2.29 20.99
N ARG A 19 -5.18 -1.18 20.41
CA ARG A 19 -6.50 -0.55 20.66
C ARG A 19 -7.64 -1.18 19.85
N GLY A 20 -7.36 -2.20 19.05
CA GLY A 20 -8.36 -2.99 18.35
C GLY A 20 -8.51 -2.70 16.86
N ALA A 21 -7.64 -1.87 16.27
CA ALA A 21 -7.59 -1.72 14.81
C ALA A 21 -7.40 -3.09 14.13
N LYS A 22 -8.07 -3.29 12.99
CA LYS A 22 -8.14 -4.58 12.28
C LYS A 22 -7.43 -4.61 10.93
N GLU A 23 -7.10 -3.44 10.42
CA GLU A 23 -6.39 -3.24 9.15
C GLU A 23 -5.75 -1.86 9.17
N VAL A 24 -4.63 -1.69 8.47
CA VAL A 24 -3.96 -0.40 8.33
C VAL A 24 -3.88 -0.05 6.85
N ILE A 25 -4.39 1.12 6.49
CA ILE A 25 -4.09 1.74 5.20
C ILE A 25 -2.87 2.63 5.41
N TYR A 26 -1.77 2.31 4.74
CA TYR A 26 -0.54 3.10 4.80
C TYR A 26 -0.38 3.91 3.52
N THR A 27 -0.53 5.23 3.64
CA THR A 27 -0.32 6.17 2.54
C THR A 27 1.03 6.87 2.71
N ASP A 28 1.98 6.59 1.82
CA ASP A 28 3.22 7.36 1.76
C ASP A 28 2.99 8.69 1.04
N ILE A 29 2.85 9.76 1.82
CA ILE A 29 2.62 11.13 1.32
C ILE A 29 3.82 11.63 0.50
N SER A 30 5.04 11.15 0.77
CA SER A 30 6.22 11.53 -0.01
C SER A 30 6.21 10.94 -1.42
N LYS A 31 5.43 9.88 -1.66
CA LYS A 31 5.25 9.25 -2.96
C LYS A 31 3.94 9.61 -3.63
N ASP A 32 2.96 10.03 -2.85
CA ASP A 32 1.64 10.37 -3.36
C ASP A 32 1.70 11.50 -4.40
N GLY A 33 1.07 11.28 -5.55
CA GLY A 33 1.12 12.18 -6.70
C GLY A 33 2.46 12.30 -7.43
N MET A 34 3.55 11.68 -6.94
CA MET A 34 4.89 11.77 -7.57
C MET A 34 5.11 10.78 -8.72
N ARG A 35 4.24 9.77 -8.86
CA ARG A 35 4.32 8.71 -9.90
C ARG A 35 5.63 7.90 -9.93
N THR A 36 6.34 7.80 -8.80
CA THR A 36 7.62 7.07 -8.72
C THR A 36 7.47 5.64 -8.20
N GLY A 37 6.25 5.12 -8.11
CA GLY A 37 5.95 3.84 -7.50
C GLY A 37 5.73 3.92 -5.98
N PRO A 38 5.19 2.86 -5.37
CA PRO A 38 4.94 2.80 -3.94
C PRO A 38 6.25 2.65 -3.15
N ASN A 39 6.23 3.09 -1.90
CA ASN A 39 7.32 2.80 -0.96
C ASN A 39 7.16 1.40 -0.37
N LEU A 40 7.62 0.40 -1.13
CA LEU A 40 7.52 -1.01 -0.75
C LEU A 40 8.29 -1.32 0.52
N ASP A 41 9.49 -0.78 0.68
CA ASP A 41 10.33 -1.04 1.85
C ASP A 41 9.62 -0.60 3.13
N ALA A 42 9.14 0.64 3.19
CA ALA A 42 8.41 1.14 4.35
C ALA A 42 7.09 0.38 4.59
N THR A 43 6.37 0.03 3.52
CA THR A 43 5.11 -0.73 3.62
C THR A 43 5.36 -2.12 4.20
N VAL A 44 6.42 -2.80 3.77
CA VAL A 44 6.79 -4.14 4.23
C VAL A 44 7.32 -4.11 5.66
N GLU A 45 8.14 -3.12 6.02
CA GLU A 45 8.59 -2.94 7.40
C GLU A 45 7.44 -2.69 8.37
N LEU A 46 6.44 -1.91 7.95
CA LEU A 46 5.21 -1.70 8.71
C LEU A 46 4.44 -3.01 8.85
N ALA A 47 4.19 -3.72 7.75
CA ALA A 47 3.43 -4.97 7.75
C ALA A 47 4.07 -6.03 8.64
N LYS A 48 5.40 -6.19 8.60
CA LYS A 48 6.16 -7.11 9.48
C LYS A 48 6.03 -6.80 10.98
N SER A 49 5.67 -5.56 11.34
CA SER A 49 5.49 -5.14 12.73
C SER A 49 4.07 -5.34 13.26
N LEU A 50 3.15 -5.76 12.40
CA LEU A 50 1.73 -5.91 12.70
C LEU A 50 1.30 -7.37 12.54
N SER A 51 0.26 -7.75 13.25
CA SER A 51 -0.47 -9.01 13.06
C SER A 51 -1.78 -8.79 12.26
N ILE A 52 -2.05 -7.54 11.86
CA ILE A 52 -3.20 -7.15 11.05
C ILE A 52 -2.76 -6.77 9.64
N PRO A 53 -3.62 -6.94 8.62
CA PRO A 53 -3.29 -6.62 7.23
C PRO A 53 -2.93 -5.15 7.03
N VAL A 54 -2.03 -4.92 6.07
CA VAL A 54 -1.66 -3.59 5.57
C VAL A 54 -2.09 -3.45 4.10
N ILE A 55 -2.71 -2.32 3.79
CA ILE A 55 -3.04 -1.90 2.43
C ILE A 55 -2.06 -0.80 2.01
N ALA A 56 -1.32 -1.04 0.93
CA ALA A 56 -0.39 -0.07 0.36
C ALA A 56 -1.15 1.06 -0.35
N SER A 57 -0.78 2.30 -0.11
CA SER A 57 -1.38 3.48 -0.74
C SER A 57 -0.33 4.57 -0.98
N GLY A 58 -0.56 5.40 -2.01
CA GLY A 58 0.35 6.46 -2.41
C GLY A 58 1.43 5.99 -3.40
N GLY A 59 1.61 6.77 -4.48
CA GLY A 59 2.69 6.55 -5.46
C GLY A 59 2.41 5.53 -6.57
N ILE A 60 1.35 4.72 -6.47
CA ILE A 60 0.96 3.76 -7.52
C ILE A 60 0.62 4.50 -8.82
N SER A 61 1.38 4.22 -9.89
CA SER A 61 1.23 4.88 -11.19
C SER A 61 1.05 3.90 -12.35
N THR A 62 1.48 2.66 -12.21
CA THR A 62 1.49 1.64 -13.26
C THR A 62 0.91 0.30 -12.81
N GLU A 63 0.63 -0.58 -13.77
CA GLU A 63 0.22 -1.96 -13.46
C GLU A 63 1.38 -2.76 -12.84
N GLU A 64 2.61 -2.46 -13.24
CA GLU A 64 3.83 -3.05 -12.73
C GLU A 64 4.01 -2.76 -11.23
N ASP A 65 3.66 -1.55 -10.78
CA ASP A 65 3.67 -1.21 -9.34
C ASP A 65 2.75 -2.14 -8.54
N ILE A 66 1.57 -2.46 -9.07
CA ILE A 66 0.60 -3.34 -8.42
C ILE A 66 1.14 -4.77 -8.36
N ILE A 67 1.72 -5.25 -9.45
CA ILE A 67 2.31 -6.59 -9.53
C ILE A 67 3.51 -6.72 -8.58
N SER A 68 4.30 -5.65 -8.43
CA SER A 68 5.47 -5.63 -7.55
C SER A 68 5.12 -5.83 -6.07
N ILE A 69 3.86 -5.59 -5.68
CA ILE A 69 3.39 -5.77 -4.31
C ILE A 69 3.13 -7.24 -3.97
N LEU A 70 2.78 -8.08 -4.97
CA LEU A 70 2.33 -9.47 -4.75
C LEU A 70 3.30 -10.32 -3.90
N PRO A 71 4.64 -10.28 -4.11
CA PRO A 71 5.56 -11.10 -3.32
C PRO A 71 5.53 -10.78 -1.82
N TYR A 72 5.03 -9.61 -1.42
CA TYR A 72 4.97 -9.16 -0.04
C TYR A 72 3.69 -9.56 0.69
N GLU A 73 2.79 -10.29 0.03
CA GLU A 73 1.61 -10.84 0.67
C GLU A 73 1.94 -11.67 1.91
N GLN A 74 3.05 -12.42 1.86
CA GLN A 74 3.56 -13.24 2.97
C GLN A 74 3.95 -12.43 4.21
N TYR A 75 4.20 -11.13 4.06
CA TYR A 75 4.54 -10.22 5.15
C TYR A 75 3.34 -9.42 5.68
N GLY A 76 2.13 -9.67 5.15
CA GLY A 76 0.90 -9.00 5.60
C GLY A 76 0.43 -7.85 4.72
N VAL A 77 1.06 -7.58 3.57
CA VAL A 77 0.55 -6.60 2.60
C VAL A 77 -0.58 -7.24 1.80
N LYS A 78 -1.83 -6.93 2.14
CA LYS A 78 -3.03 -7.62 1.64
C LYS A 78 -3.87 -6.81 0.65
N GLY A 79 -3.44 -5.61 0.30
CA GLY A 79 -4.15 -4.80 -0.67
C GLY A 79 -3.35 -3.60 -1.17
N VAL A 80 -3.90 -2.96 -2.18
CA VAL A 80 -3.38 -1.71 -2.75
C VAL A 80 -4.54 -0.76 -3.06
N ILE A 81 -4.35 0.53 -2.80
CA ILE A 81 -5.26 1.60 -3.23
C ILE A 81 -4.64 2.34 -4.40
N VAL A 82 -5.39 2.42 -5.50
CA VAL A 82 -4.99 3.12 -6.72
C VAL A 82 -5.99 4.24 -6.98
N GLY A 83 -5.51 5.47 -7.02
CA GLY A 83 -6.32 6.65 -7.29
C GLY A 83 -6.05 7.20 -8.69
N ARG A 84 -5.22 8.24 -8.74
CA ARG A 84 -4.95 9.07 -9.93
C ARG A 84 -4.60 8.28 -11.21
N ALA A 85 -3.84 7.18 -11.09
CA ALA A 85 -3.43 6.34 -12.23
C ALA A 85 -4.61 5.75 -13.02
N ILE A 86 -5.75 5.49 -12.38
CA ILE A 86 -6.97 5.02 -13.06
C ILE A 86 -7.55 6.14 -13.93
N TYR A 87 -7.63 7.35 -13.40
CA TYR A 87 -8.18 8.51 -14.11
C TYR A 87 -7.28 8.96 -15.27
N GLU A 88 -5.96 8.74 -15.15
CA GLU A 88 -4.98 9.08 -16.18
C GLU A 88 -4.80 7.97 -17.22
N GLY A 89 -5.46 6.82 -17.03
CA GLY A 89 -5.40 5.69 -17.95
C GLY A 89 -4.09 4.90 -17.94
N THR A 90 -3.16 5.22 -17.03
CA THR A 90 -1.90 4.47 -16.86
C THR A 90 -2.12 3.14 -16.14
N VAL A 91 -3.25 3.00 -15.43
CA VAL A 91 -3.76 1.74 -14.91
C VAL A 91 -5.15 1.50 -15.45
N ASN A 92 -5.34 0.40 -16.18
CA ASN A 92 -6.66 -0.06 -16.58
C ASN A 92 -7.16 -1.12 -15.60
N LEU A 93 -8.08 -0.71 -14.72
CA LEU A 93 -8.59 -1.56 -13.64
C LEU A 93 -9.08 -2.94 -14.14
N LYS A 94 -9.75 -2.98 -15.29
CA LYS A 94 -10.30 -4.23 -15.83
C LYS A 94 -9.20 -5.19 -16.30
N SER A 95 -8.21 -4.71 -17.05
CA SER A 95 -7.10 -5.55 -17.51
C SER A 95 -6.22 -5.97 -16.34
N THR A 96 -5.94 -5.05 -15.42
CA THR A 96 -5.15 -5.33 -14.22
C THR A 96 -5.79 -6.42 -13.37
N ILE A 97 -7.08 -6.32 -13.04
CA ILE A 97 -7.78 -7.38 -12.28
C ILE A 97 -7.72 -8.73 -13.01
N LYS A 98 -7.87 -8.73 -14.34
CA LYS A 98 -7.79 -9.97 -15.13
C LYS A 98 -6.41 -10.62 -14.99
N LYS A 99 -5.33 -9.84 -15.18
CA LYS A 99 -3.96 -10.32 -15.08
C LYS A 99 -3.60 -10.80 -13.67
N LEU A 100 -4.05 -10.10 -12.63
CA LEU A 100 -3.85 -10.52 -11.24
C LEU A 100 -4.50 -11.88 -10.94
N LYS A 101 -5.67 -12.14 -11.52
CA LYS A 101 -6.31 -13.46 -11.41
C LYS A 101 -5.49 -14.54 -12.10
N GLU A 102 -4.96 -14.26 -13.30
CA GLU A 102 -4.12 -15.21 -14.05
C GLU A 102 -2.80 -15.55 -13.32
N LEU A 103 -2.22 -14.60 -12.57
CA LEU A 103 -1.00 -14.80 -11.78
C LEU A 103 -1.22 -15.53 -10.45
N SER A 104 -2.47 -15.64 -9.99
CA SER A 104 -2.83 -16.27 -8.72
C SER A 104 -3.22 -17.76 -8.87
N TYR A 105 -3.08 -18.32 -10.08
CA TYR A 105 -3.20 -19.75 -10.41
C TYR A 105 -1.81 -20.33 -10.70
#